data_AF-A0A6N7G6X2-F1
#
_entry.id   AF-A0A6N7G6X2-F1
#
_cell.length_a   1.000
_cell.length_b   1.000
_cell.length_c   1.000
_cell.angle_alpha   90.00
_cell.angle_beta   90.00
_cell.angle_gamma   90.00
#
_symmetry.space_group_name_H-M   'P 1'
#
loop_
_entity.id
_entity.type
_entity.pdbx_description
1 polymer ?
#
loop_
_entity_poly.entity_id
_entity_poly.type
_entity_poly.pdbx_seq_one_letter_code
_entity_poly.pdbx_strand_id
1 'polypeptide(L)'
;MSNSFLPPPSRTGTRWIETSSTSPAARYCWITSAPLTYRGRVQVERTVAGLHNHPILRRVFHGYALLFLLVSQKVSRDQEYEADAAAARLTSADALVSALRELPVLDAAWDHYLAGYVGWAANAGVRPRAVVGGFQRMLADDARAETLSQLREEDPQEKPSRFDSHPTFAQRKAALADFRPSQHPADHRPATALLANADDVMERATEAMLSGNLTSMPALPWEEITPLAGQAMVRPGATQAHQVATSLLGREATIDGVIALLDDSTRFASALTESLGETVEADTAAALLTMAVDAYLAAAAVTSGRLSWQLNWGGDVQLIDYAGSVVDFGPAVRAAIENSDVAALRTQLGKVGVPGDAGIESSHALVG
;
A
#
# COMPACT_ATOMS: atom_id res chain seq x y z
N MET A 1 -19.69 -39.62 -26.42
CA MET A 1 -19.15 -39.02 -27.67
C MET A 1 -19.32 -37.52 -27.50
N SER A 2 -18.31 -36.64 -27.47
CA SER A 2 -16.91 -36.73 -27.87
C SER A 2 -16.06 -35.85 -26.95
N ASN A 3 -14.84 -36.34 -26.66
CA ASN A 3 -13.73 -35.61 -26.06
C ASN A 3 -13.22 -34.50 -26.99
N SER A 4 -12.74 -33.38 -26.44
CA SER A 4 -11.74 -32.49 -27.04
C SER A 4 -11.11 -31.66 -25.92
N PHE A 5 -10.10 -32.20 -25.24
CA PHE A 5 -8.68 -31.85 -25.44
C PHE A 5 -8.42 -30.33 -25.49
N LEU A 6 -8.03 -29.81 -24.33
CA LEU A 6 -7.24 -28.59 -24.21
C LEU A 6 -6.04 -28.66 -25.17
N PRO A 7 -5.67 -27.57 -25.85
CA PRO A 7 -4.51 -27.56 -26.71
C PRO A 7 -3.25 -27.91 -25.88
N PRO A 8 -2.33 -28.72 -26.41
CA PRO A 8 -1.06 -28.94 -25.73
C PRO A 8 -0.30 -27.62 -25.61
N PRO A 9 0.51 -27.43 -24.54
CA PRO A 9 1.34 -26.25 -24.39
C PRO A 9 2.20 -26.07 -25.65
N SER A 10 2.28 -24.85 -26.14
CA SER A 10 3.03 -24.49 -27.35
C SER A 10 4.45 -25.03 -27.28
N ARG A 11 4.84 -25.81 -28.32
CA ARG A 11 6.16 -26.44 -28.48
C ARG A 11 7.33 -25.43 -28.55
N THR A 12 7.06 -24.14 -28.53
CA THR A 12 8.06 -23.08 -28.60
C THR A 12 8.68 -22.74 -27.25
N GLY A 13 7.92 -22.86 -26.14
CA GLY A 13 8.45 -22.62 -24.78
C GLY A 13 9.33 -23.75 -24.25
N THR A 14 8.99 -25.00 -24.59
CA THR A 14 9.78 -26.19 -24.20
C THR A 14 11.13 -26.29 -24.91
N ARG A 15 11.25 -25.73 -26.13
CA ARG A 15 12.48 -25.79 -26.92
C ARG A 15 13.59 -24.89 -26.38
N TRP A 16 13.25 -23.79 -25.69
CA TRP A 16 14.21 -22.88 -25.06
C TRP A 16 14.90 -23.50 -23.83
N ILE A 17 14.21 -24.39 -23.11
CA ILE A 17 14.67 -25.03 -21.87
C ILE A 17 15.51 -26.28 -22.15
N GLU A 18 15.29 -26.95 -23.29
CA GLU A 18 16.15 -28.06 -23.75
C GLU A 18 17.60 -27.63 -24.07
N THR A 19 17.89 -26.35 -24.27
CA THR A 19 19.23 -25.90 -24.67
C THR A 19 20.12 -25.42 -23.53
N SER A 20 19.58 -25.19 -22.32
CA SER A 20 20.33 -24.56 -21.21
C SER A 20 20.98 -25.53 -20.22
N SER A 21 20.48 -26.76 -20.13
CA SER A 21 20.96 -27.78 -19.18
C SER A 21 21.83 -28.85 -19.85
N THR A 22 23.08 -28.99 -19.42
CA THR A 22 24.05 -29.99 -19.95
C THR A 22 23.84 -31.40 -19.40
N SER A 23 22.92 -31.60 -18.44
CA SER A 23 22.64 -32.90 -17.81
C SER A 23 21.22 -33.40 -18.11
N PRO A 24 21.04 -34.62 -18.64
CA PRO A 24 19.72 -35.21 -18.87
C PRO A 24 18.84 -35.31 -17.61
N ALA A 25 19.45 -35.51 -16.44
CA ALA A 25 18.73 -35.65 -15.16
C ALA A 25 18.08 -34.33 -14.70
N ALA A 26 18.70 -33.19 -14.98
CA ALA A 26 18.14 -31.88 -14.66
C ALA A 26 16.90 -31.59 -15.54
N ARG A 27 16.93 -31.93 -16.83
CA ARG A 27 15.81 -31.71 -17.77
C ARG A 27 14.48 -32.36 -17.33
N TYR A 28 14.54 -33.58 -16.77
CA TYR A 28 13.36 -34.28 -16.27
C TYR A 28 12.84 -33.72 -14.94
N CYS A 29 13.74 -33.17 -14.11
CA CYS A 29 13.41 -32.53 -12.84
C CYS A 29 12.52 -31.30 -13.05
N TRP A 30 12.79 -30.46 -14.07
CA TRP A 30 12.04 -29.23 -14.34
C TRP A 30 10.58 -29.43 -14.76
N ILE A 31 10.33 -30.34 -15.70
CA ILE A 31 9.00 -30.54 -16.29
C ILE A 31 8.05 -31.23 -15.30
N THR A 32 8.59 -32.05 -14.39
CA THR A 32 7.79 -32.84 -13.46
C THR A 32 7.78 -32.25 -12.05
N SER A 33 8.94 -31.88 -11.48
CA SER A 33 9.01 -31.49 -10.07
C SER A 33 8.55 -30.04 -9.81
N ALA A 34 8.78 -29.08 -10.71
CA ALA A 34 8.39 -27.69 -10.47
C ALA A 34 6.86 -27.49 -10.37
N PRO A 35 6.05 -28.01 -11.33
CA PRO A 35 4.60 -27.94 -11.21
C PRO A 35 4.06 -28.79 -10.06
N LEU A 36 4.69 -29.92 -9.74
CA LEU A 36 4.28 -30.79 -8.63
C LEU A 36 4.57 -30.16 -7.26
N THR A 37 5.74 -29.53 -7.09
CA THR A 37 6.10 -28.82 -5.86
C THR A 37 5.22 -27.59 -5.65
N TYR A 38 4.98 -26.80 -6.71
CA TYR A 38 4.07 -25.66 -6.65
C TYR A 38 2.63 -26.09 -6.34
N ARG A 39 2.08 -27.09 -7.06
CA ARG A 39 0.73 -27.62 -6.80
C ARG A 39 0.61 -28.26 -5.42
N GLY A 40 1.64 -28.96 -4.98
CA GLY A 40 1.72 -29.55 -3.64
C GLY A 40 1.67 -28.48 -2.56
N ARG A 41 2.44 -27.39 -2.72
CA ARG A 41 2.41 -26.23 -1.81
C ARG A 41 1.04 -25.58 -1.75
N VAL A 42 0.45 -25.27 -2.92
CA VAL A 42 -0.88 -24.66 -3.02
C VAL A 42 -1.96 -25.56 -2.41
N GLN A 43 -1.89 -26.88 -2.61
CA GLN A 43 -2.84 -27.82 -1.99
C GLN A 43 -2.67 -27.88 -0.47
N VAL A 44 -1.44 -27.96 0.04
CA VAL A 44 -1.16 -27.98 1.47
C VAL A 44 -1.64 -26.70 2.16
N GLU A 45 -1.36 -25.53 1.58
CA GLU A 45 -1.83 -24.23 2.10
C GLU A 45 -3.36 -24.14 2.12
N ARG A 46 -4.03 -24.56 1.02
CA ARG A 46 -5.50 -24.61 0.95
C ARG A 46 -6.12 -25.58 1.96
N THR A 47 -5.51 -26.75 2.16
CA THR A 47 -5.98 -27.72 3.15
C THR A 47 -5.85 -27.17 4.57
N VAL A 48 -4.74 -26.49 4.90
CA VAL A 48 -4.56 -25.85 6.22
C VAL A 48 -5.58 -24.73 6.44
N ALA A 49 -5.83 -23.89 5.42
CA ALA A 49 -6.81 -22.81 5.47
C ALA A 49 -8.25 -23.34 5.63
N GLY A 50 -8.58 -24.47 5.00
CA GLY A 50 -9.89 -25.13 5.10
C GLY A 50 -10.18 -25.76 6.47
N LEU A 51 -9.16 -26.02 7.30
CA LEU A 51 -9.29 -26.70 8.60
C LEU A 51 -9.60 -25.76 9.78
N HIS A 52 -10.16 -24.57 9.52
CA HIS A 52 -10.45 -23.55 10.54
C HIS A 52 -11.32 -24.06 11.71
N ASN A 53 -12.26 -24.98 11.46
CA ASN A 53 -13.14 -25.57 12.49
C ASN A 53 -12.55 -26.81 13.20
N HIS A 54 -11.34 -27.24 12.87
CA HIS A 54 -10.73 -28.47 13.40
C HIS A 54 -9.32 -28.22 13.94
N PRO A 55 -9.17 -27.68 15.17
CA PRO A 55 -7.90 -27.19 15.70
C PRO A 55 -6.81 -28.27 15.84
N ILE A 56 -7.18 -29.52 16.14
CA ILE A 56 -6.24 -30.64 16.25
C ILE A 56 -5.73 -31.05 14.87
N LEU A 57 -6.62 -31.21 13.89
CA LEU A 57 -6.24 -31.53 12.52
C LEU A 57 -5.41 -30.40 11.89
N ARG A 58 -5.77 -29.14 12.15
CA ARG A 58 -4.99 -27.97 11.75
C ARG A 58 -3.55 -28.03 12.25
N ARG A 59 -3.31 -28.43 13.52
CA ARG A 59 -1.95 -28.58 14.07
C ARG A 59 -1.16 -29.70 13.38
N VAL A 60 -1.78 -30.85 13.12
CA VAL A 60 -1.13 -31.97 12.43
C VAL A 60 -0.79 -31.59 10.98
N PHE A 61 -1.73 -31.00 10.25
CA PHE A 61 -1.50 -30.54 8.88
C PHE A 61 -0.53 -29.37 8.81
N HIS A 62 -0.47 -28.51 9.82
CA HIS A 62 0.55 -27.47 9.92
C HIS A 62 1.96 -28.08 10.11
N GLY A 63 2.11 -29.10 10.95
CA GLY A 63 3.37 -29.85 11.08
C GLY A 63 3.79 -30.54 9.78
N TYR A 64 2.83 -31.15 9.06
CA TYR A 64 3.06 -31.70 7.73
C TYR A 64 3.45 -30.63 6.71
N ALA A 65 2.79 -29.46 6.75
CA ALA A 65 3.12 -28.33 5.89
C ALA A 65 4.55 -27.83 6.12
N LEU A 66 4.97 -27.70 7.38
CA LEU A 66 6.35 -27.32 7.73
C LEU A 66 7.37 -28.33 7.20
N LEU A 67 7.09 -29.64 7.31
CA LEU A 67 7.96 -30.69 6.78
C LEU A 67 7.99 -30.69 5.25
N PHE A 68 6.83 -30.55 4.59
CA PHE A 68 6.72 -30.47 3.15
C PHE A 68 7.49 -29.25 2.61
N LEU A 69 7.35 -28.09 3.26
CA LEU A 69 8.11 -26.88 2.95
C LEU A 69 9.61 -27.14 3.12
N LEU A 70 10.04 -27.70 4.26
CA LEU A 70 11.46 -28.00 4.53
C LEU A 70 12.09 -28.90 3.45
N VAL A 71 11.38 -29.94 3.00
CA VAL A 71 11.87 -30.88 1.98
C VAL A 71 11.85 -30.25 0.59
N SER A 72 10.83 -29.46 0.27
CA SER A 72 10.71 -28.80 -1.03
C SER A 72 11.65 -27.59 -1.22
N GLN A 73 12.16 -26.98 -0.13
CA GLN A 73 13.05 -25.82 -0.25
C GLN A 73 14.34 -26.11 -1.00
N LYS A 74 14.90 -27.32 -0.92
CA LYS A 74 16.11 -27.63 -1.70
C LYS A 74 15.84 -27.54 -3.20
N VAL A 75 14.74 -28.12 -3.66
CA VAL A 75 14.35 -28.10 -5.07
C VAL A 75 14.05 -26.67 -5.51
N SER A 76 13.35 -25.88 -4.68
CA SER A 76 13.07 -24.47 -4.93
C SER A 76 14.35 -23.64 -5.08
N ARG A 77 15.35 -23.84 -4.21
CA ARG A 77 16.64 -23.13 -4.29
C ARG A 77 17.46 -23.51 -5.52
N ASP A 78 17.53 -24.80 -5.85
CA ASP A 78 18.22 -25.25 -7.07
C ASP A 78 17.54 -24.64 -8.32
N GLN A 79 16.21 -24.46 -8.29
CA GLN A 79 15.47 -23.80 -9.35
C GLN A 79 15.79 -22.31 -9.48
N GLU A 80 15.87 -21.58 -8.36
CA GLU A 80 16.27 -20.16 -8.37
C GLU A 80 17.65 -19.96 -9.01
N TYR A 81 18.64 -20.79 -8.65
CA TYR A 81 19.99 -20.67 -9.24
C TYR A 81 20.03 -20.96 -10.74
N GLU A 82 19.27 -21.95 -11.20
CA GLU A 82 19.19 -22.25 -12.64
C GLU A 82 18.43 -21.18 -13.42
N ALA A 83 17.38 -20.59 -12.83
CA ALA A 83 16.69 -19.44 -13.40
C ALA A 83 17.62 -18.22 -13.50
N ASP A 84 18.39 -17.95 -12.45
CA ASP A 84 19.41 -16.89 -12.43
C ASP A 84 20.48 -17.13 -13.50
N ALA A 85 20.97 -18.37 -13.61
CA ALA A 85 21.92 -18.76 -14.64
C ALA A 85 21.38 -18.56 -16.06
N ALA A 86 20.10 -18.89 -16.29
CA ALA A 86 19.46 -18.68 -17.58
C ALA A 86 19.28 -17.19 -17.89
N ALA A 87 18.81 -16.40 -16.93
CA ALA A 87 18.65 -14.96 -17.06
C ALA A 87 19.99 -14.27 -17.34
N ALA A 88 21.04 -14.59 -16.57
CA ALA A 88 22.37 -14.00 -16.75
C ALA A 88 23.02 -14.34 -18.11
N ARG A 89 22.71 -15.50 -18.70
CA ARG A 89 23.14 -15.85 -20.07
C ARG A 89 22.43 -15.03 -21.15
N LEU A 90 21.17 -14.65 -20.91
CA LEU A 90 20.35 -13.89 -21.86
C LEU A 90 20.63 -12.38 -21.78
N THR A 91 20.86 -11.87 -20.57
CA THR A 91 21.13 -10.46 -20.29
C THR A 91 22.59 -10.30 -19.91
N SER A 92 22.91 -10.23 -18.63
CA SER A 92 24.25 -10.25 -18.03
C SER A 92 24.15 -10.56 -16.53
N ALA A 93 25.25 -11.01 -15.92
CA ALA A 93 25.32 -11.17 -14.47
C ALA A 93 25.11 -9.84 -13.73
N ASP A 94 25.71 -8.75 -14.23
CA ASP A 94 25.60 -7.42 -13.61
C ASP A 94 24.16 -6.89 -13.64
N ALA A 95 23.46 -7.04 -14.78
CA ALA A 95 22.06 -6.63 -14.89
C ALA A 95 21.16 -7.43 -13.94
N LEU A 96 21.39 -8.75 -13.81
CA LEU A 96 20.63 -9.59 -12.89
C LEU A 96 20.93 -9.23 -11.42
N VAL A 97 22.20 -9.06 -11.05
CA VAL A 97 22.58 -8.62 -9.70
C VAL A 97 21.97 -7.25 -9.37
N SER A 98 21.97 -6.32 -10.33
CA SER A 98 21.32 -5.02 -10.17
C SER A 98 19.81 -5.17 -9.97
N ALA A 99 19.13 -6.02 -10.75
CA ALA A 99 17.69 -6.26 -10.61
C ALA A 99 17.35 -6.91 -9.26
N LEU A 100 18.14 -7.92 -8.84
CA LEU A 100 17.96 -8.59 -7.55
C LEU A 100 18.16 -7.64 -6.37
N ARG A 101 19.07 -6.66 -6.50
CA ARG A 101 19.30 -5.64 -5.47
C ARG A 101 18.10 -4.69 -5.31
N GLU A 102 17.36 -4.41 -6.38
CA GLU A 102 16.18 -3.54 -6.31
C GLU A 102 14.95 -4.25 -5.74
N LEU A 103 14.90 -5.60 -5.68
CA LEU A 103 13.70 -6.32 -5.24
C LEU A 103 13.24 -5.95 -3.82
N PRO A 104 14.11 -5.94 -2.77
CA PRO A 104 13.67 -5.58 -1.42
C PRO A 104 13.18 -4.12 -1.33
N VAL A 105 13.80 -3.23 -2.11
CA VAL A 105 13.41 -1.81 -2.18
C VAL A 105 12.03 -1.67 -2.80
N LEU A 106 11.77 -2.36 -3.91
CA LEU A 106 10.47 -2.37 -4.56
C LEU A 106 9.39 -3.05 -3.71
N ASP A 107 9.74 -4.10 -2.96
CA ASP A 107 8.83 -4.80 -2.04
C ASP A 107 8.39 -3.87 -0.90
N ALA A 108 9.34 -3.21 -0.22
CA ALA A 108 9.05 -2.22 0.81
C ALA A 108 8.24 -1.03 0.26
N ALA A 109 8.58 -0.54 -0.93
CA ALA A 109 7.83 0.53 -1.58
C ALA A 109 6.41 0.08 -1.96
N TRP A 110 6.24 -1.17 -2.40
CA TRP A 110 4.94 -1.72 -2.75
C TRP A 110 4.04 -1.87 -1.53
N ASP A 111 4.58 -2.35 -0.40
CA ASP A 111 3.84 -2.45 0.85
C ASP A 111 3.40 -1.07 1.36
N HIS A 112 4.30 -0.08 1.33
CA HIS A 112 3.97 1.31 1.64
C HIS A 112 2.86 1.85 0.73
N TYR A 113 2.97 1.58 -0.58
CA TYR A 113 1.97 2.00 -1.56
C TYR A 113 0.59 1.39 -1.30
N LEU A 114 0.54 0.09 -0.99
CA LEU A 114 -0.70 -0.61 -0.68
C LEU A 114 -1.31 -0.11 0.62
N ALA A 115 -0.52 0.05 1.68
CA ALA A 115 -1.00 0.47 2.99
C ALA A 115 -1.48 1.92 2.99
N GLY A 116 -0.76 2.83 2.34
CA GLY A 116 -1.14 4.24 2.20
C GLY A 116 -2.19 4.42 1.13
N TYR A 117 -1.79 4.44 -0.14
CA TYR A 117 -2.62 4.91 -1.25
C TYR A 117 -3.82 3.99 -1.54
N VAL A 118 -3.59 2.69 -1.65
CA VAL A 118 -4.69 1.74 -1.91
C VAL A 118 -5.57 1.57 -0.68
N GLY A 119 -4.96 1.57 0.51
CA GLY A 119 -5.66 1.55 1.79
C GLY A 119 -6.60 2.75 1.97
N TRP A 120 -6.16 3.97 1.65
CA TRP A 120 -7.02 5.16 1.71
C TRP A 120 -8.21 5.07 0.76
N ALA A 121 -8.00 4.59 -0.47
CA ALA A 121 -9.08 4.36 -1.42
C ALA A 121 -10.09 3.36 -0.86
N ALA A 122 -9.62 2.25 -0.30
CA ALA A 122 -10.45 1.22 0.30
C ALA A 122 -11.27 1.74 1.50
N ASN A 123 -10.67 2.60 2.34
CA ASN A 123 -11.35 3.27 3.45
C ASN A 123 -12.42 4.28 2.98
N ALA A 124 -12.31 4.77 1.74
CA ALA A 124 -13.34 5.55 1.08
C ALA A 124 -14.39 4.68 0.34
N GLY A 125 -14.31 3.36 0.46
CA GLY A 125 -15.27 2.43 -0.15
C GLY A 125 -15.08 2.22 -1.66
N VAL A 126 -13.95 2.65 -2.21
CA VAL A 126 -13.63 2.59 -3.65
C VAL A 126 -12.27 1.93 -3.87
N ARG A 127 -11.94 1.60 -5.12
CA ARG A 127 -10.60 1.10 -5.48
C ARG A 127 -10.01 1.85 -6.66
N PRO A 128 -8.66 1.94 -6.76
CA PRO A 128 -8.01 2.44 -7.96
C PRO A 128 -8.26 1.53 -9.16
N ARG A 129 -8.67 2.12 -10.28
CA ARG A 129 -8.72 1.42 -11.57
C ARG A 129 -7.32 0.99 -12.03
N ALA A 130 -6.34 1.87 -11.86
CA ALA A 130 -4.95 1.63 -12.25
C ALA A 130 -4.04 1.50 -11.00
N VAL A 131 -4.06 0.32 -10.35
CA VAL A 131 -3.25 0.06 -9.15
C VAL A 131 -1.76 0.07 -9.49
N VAL A 132 -1.30 -0.69 -10.49
CA VAL A 132 0.14 -0.70 -10.83
C VAL A 132 0.60 0.64 -11.42
N GLY A 133 -0.26 1.32 -12.18
CA GLY A 133 0.03 2.66 -12.69
C GLY A 133 0.18 3.72 -11.58
N GLY A 134 -0.55 3.59 -10.48
CA GLY A 134 -0.35 4.42 -9.29
C GLY A 134 1.01 4.21 -8.65
N PHE A 135 1.44 2.95 -8.51
CA PHE A 135 2.76 2.63 -7.98
C PHE A 135 3.90 3.22 -8.84
N GLN A 136 3.78 3.15 -10.17
CA GLN A 136 4.75 3.78 -11.07
C GLN A 136 4.85 5.30 -10.86
N ARG A 137 3.71 5.98 -10.65
CA ARG A 137 3.71 7.41 -10.34
C ARG A 137 4.34 7.72 -8.99
N MET A 138 4.09 6.88 -7.98
CA MET A 138 4.74 7.01 -6.67
C MET A 138 6.27 6.85 -6.76
N LEU A 139 6.75 5.87 -7.52
CA LEU A 139 8.19 5.67 -7.72
C LEU A 139 8.86 6.80 -8.53
N ALA A 140 8.09 7.46 -9.40
CA ALA A 140 8.58 8.57 -10.22
C ALA A 140 8.52 9.94 -9.52
N ASP A 141 7.99 10.01 -8.29
CA ASP A 141 7.91 11.25 -7.53
C ASP A 141 9.25 11.57 -6.86
N ASP A 142 9.81 12.74 -7.16
CA ASP A 142 11.12 13.17 -6.66
C ASP A 142 11.18 13.24 -5.13
N ALA A 143 10.07 13.51 -4.44
CA ALA A 143 10.03 13.53 -2.98
C ALA A 143 10.27 12.14 -2.36
N ARG A 144 10.13 11.06 -3.15
CA ARG A 144 10.45 9.69 -2.72
C ARG A 144 11.88 9.28 -3.05
N ALA A 145 12.61 10.06 -3.85
CA ALA A 145 13.94 9.68 -4.33
C ALA A 145 14.93 9.45 -3.18
N GLU A 146 14.93 10.30 -2.15
CA GLU A 146 15.80 10.16 -0.99
C GLU A 146 15.46 8.89 -0.18
N THR A 147 14.18 8.67 0.13
CA THR A 147 13.74 7.47 0.86
C THR A 147 14.10 6.19 0.11
N LEU A 148 13.87 6.14 -1.21
CA LEU A 148 14.26 4.99 -2.04
C LEU A 148 15.79 4.82 -2.11
N SER A 149 16.57 5.91 -2.07
CA SER A 149 18.03 5.83 -2.00
C SER A 149 18.50 5.25 -0.66
N GLN A 150 17.91 5.68 0.45
CA GLN A 150 18.22 5.15 1.79
C GLN A 150 17.93 3.63 1.84
N LEU A 151 16.79 3.18 1.32
CA LEU A 151 16.47 1.75 1.21
C LEU A 151 17.47 0.95 0.35
N ARG A 152 18.12 1.58 -0.65
CA ARG A 152 19.17 0.92 -1.47
C ARG A 152 20.52 0.83 -0.75
N GLU A 153 20.77 1.75 0.19
CA GLU A 153 21.96 1.77 1.03
C GLU A 153 21.86 0.77 2.19
N GLU A 154 20.64 0.49 2.64
CA GLU A 154 20.34 -0.63 3.52
C GLU A 154 20.72 -1.94 2.83
N ASP A 155 21.89 -2.49 3.18
CA ASP A 155 22.27 -3.84 2.76
C ASP A 155 21.24 -4.82 3.34
N PRO A 156 20.55 -5.63 2.51
CA PRO A 156 19.66 -6.65 3.00
C PRO A 156 20.49 -7.68 3.76
N GLN A 157 20.68 -7.46 5.06
CA GLN A 157 21.30 -8.40 5.98
C GLN A 157 20.28 -9.51 6.26
N GLU A 158 19.84 -10.19 5.21
CA GLU A 158 18.97 -11.36 5.29
C GLU A 158 19.77 -12.49 5.93
N LYS A 159 19.45 -12.80 7.19
CA LYS A 159 19.93 -14.01 7.82
C LYS A 159 19.21 -15.19 7.16
N PRO A 160 19.93 -16.10 6.48
CA PRO A 160 19.29 -17.22 5.80
C PRO A 160 18.54 -18.10 6.81
N SER A 161 17.23 -18.23 6.65
CA SER A 161 16.42 -19.16 7.41
C SER A 161 16.34 -20.51 6.70
N ARG A 162 16.27 -21.59 7.48
CA ARG A 162 16.06 -22.95 6.95
C ARG A 162 14.70 -23.11 6.27
N PHE A 163 13.75 -22.22 6.59
CA PHE A 163 12.42 -22.20 6.04
C PHE A 163 12.28 -21.23 4.85
N ASP A 164 13.34 -20.53 4.45
CA ASP A 164 13.28 -19.67 3.28
C ASP A 164 13.23 -20.51 2.00
N SER A 165 12.27 -20.16 1.15
CA SER A 165 12.02 -20.87 -0.12
C SER A 165 12.99 -20.45 -1.22
N HIS A 166 13.67 -19.32 -1.02
CA HIS A 166 14.57 -18.70 -1.97
C HIS A 166 15.96 -18.52 -1.32
N PRO A 167 17.06 -18.66 -2.09
CA PRO A 167 18.38 -18.29 -1.60
C PRO A 167 18.46 -16.78 -1.35
N THR A 168 19.31 -16.36 -0.40
CA THR A 168 19.49 -14.93 -0.09
C THR A 168 20.15 -14.19 -1.25
N PHE A 169 20.01 -12.86 -1.29
CA PHE A 169 20.70 -12.03 -2.28
C PHE A 169 22.20 -12.33 -2.38
N ALA A 170 22.89 -12.45 -1.23
CA ALA A 170 24.31 -12.77 -1.17
C ALA A 170 24.64 -14.12 -1.83
N GLN A 171 23.80 -15.14 -1.62
CA GLN A 171 23.98 -16.46 -2.21
C GLN A 171 23.78 -16.43 -3.74
N ARG A 172 22.74 -15.75 -4.21
CA ARG A 172 22.47 -15.59 -5.65
C ARG A 172 23.56 -14.79 -6.35
N LYS A 173 24.02 -13.69 -5.74
CA LYS A 173 25.15 -12.89 -6.23
C LYS A 173 26.43 -13.72 -6.32
N ALA A 174 26.74 -14.53 -5.30
CA ALA A 174 27.92 -15.40 -5.31
C ALA A 174 27.84 -16.45 -6.42
N ALA A 175 26.67 -17.04 -6.67
CA ALA A 175 26.46 -18.00 -7.76
C ALA A 175 26.65 -17.38 -9.16
N LEU A 176 26.50 -16.06 -9.27
CA LEU A 176 26.68 -15.31 -10.52
C LEU A 176 28.10 -14.76 -10.72
N ALA A 177 29.00 -14.88 -9.74
CA ALA A 177 30.32 -14.25 -9.77
C ALA A 177 31.20 -14.73 -10.95
N ASP A 178 31.05 -15.99 -11.36
CA ASP A 178 31.86 -16.61 -12.40
C ASP A 178 31.24 -16.47 -13.81
N PHE A 179 30.11 -15.77 -13.95
CA PHE A 179 29.48 -15.56 -15.25
C PHE A 179 30.29 -14.57 -16.08
N ARG A 180 30.51 -14.92 -17.35
CA ARG A 180 31.20 -14.02 -18.27
C ARG A 180 30.35 -12.78 -18.54
N PRO A 181 30.98 -11.59 -18.67
CA PRO A 181 30.30 -10.40 -19.10
C PRO A 181 29.54 -10.64 -20.41
N SER A 182 28.34 -10.05 -20.52
CA SER A 182 27.55 -10.18 -21.74
C SER A 182 28.23 -9.50 -22.91
N GLN A 183 28.08 -10.11 -24.08
CA GLN A 183 28.54 -9.53 -25.35
C GLN A 183 27.45 -8.70 -26.03
N HIS A 184 26.23 -8.70 -25.48
CA HIS A 184 25.10 -7.96 -26.03
C HIS A 184 25.00 -6.57 -25.39
N PRO A 185 24.74 -5.52 -26.18
CA PRO A 185 24.42 -4.20 -25.64
C PRO A 185 23.22 -4.28 -24.69
N ALA A 186 23.25 -3.47 -23.63
CA ALA A 186 22.11 -3.33 -22.73
C ALA A 186 20.90 -2.76 -23.47
N ASP A 187 19.73 -3.41 -23.31
CA ASP A 187 18.46 -2.87 -23.77
C ASP A 187 17.85 -2.03 -22.64
N HIS A 188 17.69 -0.73 -22.90
CA HIS A 188 17.16 0.22 -21.93
C HIS A 188 15.65 0.46 -22.10
N ARG A 189 14.99 -0.23 -23.03
CA ARG A 189 13.54 -0.16 -23.16
C ARG A 189 12.89 -0.82 -21.94
N PRO A 190 11.72 -0.33 -21.49
CA PRO A 190 11.02 -0.95 -20.38
C PRO A 190 10.62 -2.39 -20.74
N ALA A 191 10.62 -3.29 -19.75
CA ALA A 191 10.27 -4.69 -19.95
C ALA A 191 8.83 -4.89 -20.47
N THR A 192 7.95 -3.91 -20.27
CA THR A 192 6.60 -3.86 -20.85
C THR A 192 6.62 -3.89 -22.38
N ALA A 193 7.71 -3.48 -23.04
CA ALA A 193 7.88 -3.59 -24.49
C ALA A 193 7.91 -5.04 -25.00
N LEU A 194 8.11 -6.03 -24.11
CA LEU A 194 8.02 -7.46 -24.44
C LEU A 194 6.57 -7.96 -24.50
N LEU A 195 5.62 -7.19 -23.97
CA LEU A 195 4.21 -7.57 -23.90
C LEU A 195 3.43 -6.97 -25.07
N ALA A 196 2.70 -7.81 -25.81
CA ALA A 196 1.68 -7.34 -26.72
C ALA A 196 0.50 -6.79 -25.90
N ASN A 197 0.06 -5.56 -26.19
CA ASN A 197 -0.99 -4.85 -25.44
C ASN A 197 -0.67 -4.80 -23.94
N ALA A 198 0.49 -4.23 -23.60
CA ALA A 198 0.99 -4.18 -22.23
C ALA A 198 -0.06 -3.65 -21.23
N ASP A 199 -0.78 -2.59 -21.58
CA ASP A 199 -1.81 -2.00 -20.74
C ASP A 199 -2.92 -3.00 -20.38
N ASP A 200 -3.49 -3.69 -21.37
CA ASP A 200 -4.52 -4.73 -21.16
C ASP A 200 -3.99 -5.90 -20.31
N VAL A 201 -2.73 -6.30 -20.52
CA VAL A 201 -2.10 -7.37 -19.73
C VAL A 201 -1.95 -6.94 -18.29
N MET A 202 -1.47 -5.72 -18.05
CA MET A 202 -1.27 -5.16 -16.72
C MET A 202 -2.60 -4.95 -15.98
N GLU A 203 -3.65 -4.51 -16.67
CA GLU A 203 -4.99 -4.37 -16.08
C GLU A 203 -5.54 -5.74 -15.65
N ARG A 204 -5.48 -6.75 -16.53
CA ARG A 204 -5.92 -8.12 -16.19
C ARG A 204 -5.09 -8.74 -15.06
N ALA A 205 -3.78 -8.51 -15.06
CA ALA A 205 -2.90 -8.98 -14.00
C ALA A 205 -3.27 -8.32 -12.67
N THR A 206 -3.51 -7.00 -12.68
CA THR A 206 -3.97 -6.24 -11.51
C THR A 206 -5.29 -6.80 -10.99
N GLU A 207 -6.28 -7.00 -11.86
CA GLU A 207 -7.58 -7.53 -11.46
C GLU A 207 -7.47 -8.95 -10.88
N ALA A 208 -6.57 -9.78 -11.41
CA ALA A 208 -6.29 -11.13 -10.88
C ALA A 208 -5.55 -11.11 -9.52
N MET A 209 -4.83 -10.04 -9.20
CA MET A 209 -4.17 -9.84 -7.90
C MET A 209 -5.12 -9.31 -6.83
N LEU A 210 -6.24 -8.68 -7.22
CA LEU A 210 -7.23 -8.19 -6.28
C LEU A 210 -7.85 -9.36 -5.50
N SER A 211 -8.02 -9.14 -4.21
CA SER A 211 -8.62 -10.11 -3.30
C SER A 211 -9.48 -9.42 -2.25
N GLY A 212 -10.31 -10.20 -1.56
CA GLY A 212 -11.19 -9.69 -0.51
C GLY A 212 -12.21 -8.67 -1.03
N ASN A 213 -12.51 -7.68 -0.20
CA ASN A 213 -13.53 -6.65 -0.44
C ASN A 213 -13.21 -5.70 -1.61
N LEU A 214 -11.93 -5.55 -1.98
CA LEU A 214 -11.52 -4.70 -3.11
C LEU A 214 -12.21 -5.13 -4.41
N THR A 215 -12.44 -6.43 -4.61
CA THR A 215 -13.09 -6.96 -5.83
C THR A 215 -14.53 -6.48 -6.01
N SER A 216 -15.23 -6.15 -4.92
CA SER A 216 -16.61 -5.63 -4.95
C SER A 216 -16.70 -4.10 -4.94
N MET A 217 -15.58 -3.39 -4.73
CA MET A 217 -15.58 -1.94 -4.66
C MET A 217 -15.62 -1.30 -6.06
N PRO A 218 -16.31 -0.15 -6.24
CA PRO A 218 -16.28 0.62 -7.48
C PRO A 218 -14.85 1.02 -7.87
N ALA A 219 -14.49 0.80 -9.14
CA ALA A 219 -13.18 1.15 -9.69
C ALA A 219 -13.17 2.58 -10.27
N LEU A 220 -12.43 3.47 -9.63
CA LEU A 220 -12.35 4.89 -9.98
C LEU A 220 -10.93 5.31 -10.39
N PRO A 221 -10.79 6.38 -11.19
CA PRO A 221 -9.49 7.01 -11.43
C PRO A 221 -9.01 7.76 -10.16
N TRP A 222 -7.70 7.99 -10.05
CA TRP A 222 -7.09 8.55 -8.83
C TRP A 222 -7.59 9.95 -8.51
N GLU A 223 -7.90 10.73 -9.54
CA GLU A 223 -8.43 12.09 -9.46
C GLU A 223 -9.81 12.13 -8.78
N GLU A 224 -10.62 11.08 -8.97
CA GLU A 224 -11.92 10.92 -8.30
C GLU A 224 -11.80 10.30 -6.91
N ILE A 225 -10.77 9.46 -6.68
CA ILE A 225 -10.52 8.82 -5.39
C ILE A 225 -10.05 9.83 -4.36
N THR A 226 -9.17 10.75 -4.75
CA THR A 226 -8.53 11.71 -3.86
C THR A 226 -9.50 12.51 -2.97
N PRO A 227 -10.55 13.18 -3.50
CA PRO A 227 -11.53 13.87 -2.66
C PRO A 227 -12.26 12.94 -1.70
N LEU A 228 -12.57 11.71 -2.12
CA LEU A 228 -13.25 10.72 -1.28
C LEU A 228 -12.33 10.21 -0.16
N ALA A 229 -11.08 9.91 -0.48
CA ALA A 229 -10.05 9.44 0.44
C ALA A 229 -9.70 10.50 1.48
N GLY A 230 -9.47 11.76 1.06
CA GLY A 230 -9.20 12.86 1.98
C GLY A 230 -10.37 13.10 2.93
N GLN A 231 -11.61 13.11 2.43
CA GLN A 231 -12.79 13.23 3.28
C GLN A 231 -12.94 12.05 4.24
N ALA A 232 -12.65 10.83 3.78
CA ALA A 232 -12.71 9.64 4.61
C ALA A 232 -11.66 9.63 5.74
N MET A 233 -10.48 10.19 5.48
CA MET A 233 -9.39 10.30 6.44
C MET A 233 -9.75 11.22 7.62
N VAL A 234 -10.35 12.39 7.34
CA VAL A 234 -10.71 13.35 8.40
C VAL A 234 -12.04 13.06 9.08
N ARG A 235 -12.92 12.27 8.45
CA ARG A 235 -14.29 12.02 8.92
C ARG A 235 -14.38 11.56 10.39
N PRO A 236 -13.62 10.56 10.88
CA PRO A 236 -13.75 10.12 12.27
C PRO A 236 -13.50 11.25 13.28
N GLY A 237 -12.40 11.99 13.12
CA GLY A 237 -12.07 13.13 13.99
C GLY A 237 -13.07 14.28 13.86
N ALA A 238 -13.46 14.62 12.63
CA ALA A 238 -14.43 15.67 12.35
C ALA A 238 -15.81 15.37 12.96
N THR A 239 -16.30 14.14 12.81
CA THR A 239 -17.57 13.70 13.40
C THR A 239 -17.51 13.76 14.92
N GLN A 240 -16.42 13.30 15.54
CA GLN A 240 -16.27 13.35 16.98
C GLN A 240 -16.28 14.80 17.51
N ALA A 241 -15.45 15.67 16.92
CA ALA A 241 -15.42 17.09 17.27
C ALA A 241 -16.79 17.76 17.07
N HIS A 242 -17.48 17.47 15.97
CA HIS A 242 -18.81 18.02 15.70
C HIS A 242 -19.84 17.61 16.75
N GLN A 243 -19.88 16.32 17.14
CA GLN A 243 -20.82 15.82 18.14
C GLN A 243 -20.58 16.47 19.51
N VAL A 244 -19.32 16.53 19.96
CA VAL A 244 -18.94 17.15 21.23
C VAL A 244 -19.22 18.65 21.22
N ALA A 245 -18.84 19.34 20.15
CA ALA A 245 -19.09 20.78 20.00
C ALA A 245 -20.59 21.09 19.98
N THR A 246 -21.39 20.29 19.26
CA THR A 246 -22.85 20.45 19.22
C THR A 246 -23.48 20.28 20.61
N SER A 247 -23.00 19.30 21.38
CA SER A 247 -23.41 19.07 22.76
C SER A 247 -23.06 20.25 23.68
N LEU A 248 -21.82 20.75 23.61
CA LEU A 248 -21.36 21.87 24.45
C LEU A 248 -22.04 23.21 24.11
N LEU A 249 -22.35 23.44 22.82
CA LEU A 249 -23.00 24.66 22.34
C LEU A 249 -24.53 24.63 22.51
N GLY A 250 -25.14 23.45 22.64
CA GLY A 250 -26.59 23.28 22.67
C GLY A 250 -27.29 23.59 21.33
N ARG A 251 -26.53 23.61 20.23
CA ARG A 251 -26.96 23.90 18.86
C ARG A 251 -25.98 23.27 17.88
N GLU A 252 -26.36 23.15 16.62
CA GLU A 252 -25.47 22.63 15.57
C GLU A 252 -24.13 23.38 15.53
N ALA A 253 -23.04 22.62 15.54
CA ALA A 253 -21.69 23.15 15.54
C ALA A 253 -21.33 23.74 14.17
N THR A 254 -20.91 25.01 14.19
CA THR A 254 -20.29 25.73 13.07
C THR A 254 -18.81 25.98 13.38
N ILE A 255 -18.03 26.38 12.37
CA ILE A 255 -16.63 26.79 12.53
C ILE A 255 -16.50 27.86 13.62
N ASP A 256 -17.32 28.91 13.59
CA ASP A 256 -17.29 29.97 14.62
C ASP A 256 -17.64 29.44 16.01
N GLY A 257 -18.57 28.48 16.10
CA GLY A 257 -18.92 27.81 17.35
C GLY A 257 -17.77 26.98 17.90
N VAL A 258 -17.09 26.20 17.04
CA VAL A 258 -15.93 25.39 17.42
C VAL A 258 -14.76 26.27 17.84
N ILE A 259 -14.47 27.37 17.13
CA ILE A 259 -13.43 28.32 17.51
C ILE A 259 -13.75 28.96 18.87
N ALA A 260 -15.01 29.32 19.13
CA ALA A 260 -15.41 29.87 20.43
C ALA A 260 -15.21 28.87 21.59
N LEU A 261 -15.36 27.56 21.34
CA LEU A 261 -15.07 26.54 22.35
C LEU A 261 -13.58 26.41 22.68
N LEU A 262 -12.67 26.90 21.82
CA LEU A 262 -11.23 26.88 22.11
C LEU A 262 -10.84 27.87 23.22
N ASP A 263 -11.68 28.86 23.54
CA ASP A 263 -11.47 29.75 24.69
C ASP A 263 -11.48 28.98 26.03
N ASP A 264 -12.16 27.83 26.08
CA ASP A 264 -12.12 26.85 27.17
C ASP A 264 -11.68 25.47 26.62
N SER A 265 -10.48 25.45 26.04
CA SER A 265 -9.89 24.26 25.40
C SER A 265 -9.78 23.08 26.35
N THR A 266 -9.61 23.30 27.67
CA THR A 266 -9.52 22.24 28.67
C THR A 266 -10.86 21.51 28.83
N ARG A 267 -11.97 22.26 28.91
CA ARG A 267 -13.31 21.67 28.95
C ARG A 267 -13.63 20.94 27.65
N PHE A 268 -13.27 21.52 26.51
CA PHE A 268 -13.51 20.88 25.21
C PHE A 268 -12.69 19.59 25.06
N ALA A 269 -11.41 19.61 25.42
CA ALA A 269 -10.55 18.43 25.41
C ALA A 269 -11.09 17.33 26.32
N SER A 270 -11.53 17.68 27.53
CA SER A 270 -12.10 16.73 28.50
C SER A 270 -13.39 16.08 27.99
N ALA A 271 -14.30 16.88 27.42
CA ALA A 271 -15.53 16.36 26.82
C ALA A 271 -15.23 15.45 25.60
N LEU A 272 -14.19 15.78 24.83
CA LEU A 272 -13.74 14.96 23.71
C LEU A 272 -13.20 13.60 24.20
N THR A 273 -12.30 13.58 25.18
CA THR A 273 -11.74 12.32 25.69
C THR A 273 -12.80 11.47 26.40
N GLU A 274 -13.73 12.09 27.14
CA GLU A 274 -14.86 11.39 27.75
C GLU A 274 -15.75 10.74 26.68
N SER A 275 -16.02 11.42 25.57
CA SER A 275 -16.81 10.88 24.47
C SER A 275 -16.14 9.71 23.73
N LEU A 276 -14.81 9.58 23.84
CA LEU A 276 -14.04 8.43 23.37
C LEU A 276 -13.98 7.29 24.41
N GLY A 277 -14.48 7.52 25.63
CA GLY A 277 -14.34 6.59 26.75
C GLY A 277 -12.91 6.48 27.27
N GLU A 278 -12.08 7.49 27.00
CA GLU A 278 -10.68 7.51 27.36
C GLU A 278 -10.40 8.51 28.50
N THR A 279 -9.59 8.08 29.46
CA THR A 279 -8.99 8.96 30.46
C THR A 279 -7.51 9.10 30.13
N VAL A 280 -7.10 10.28 29.70
CA VAL A 280 -5.72 10.56 29.26
C VAL A 280 -5.17 11.79 29.99
N GLU A 281 -3.85 11.89 30.00
CA GLU A 281 -3.15 13.07 30.52
C GLU A 281 -3.46 14.32 29.69
N ALA A 282 -3.29 15.50 30.30
CA ALA A 282 -3.68 16.79 29.70
C ALA A 282 -3.02 17.06 28.34
N ASP A 283 -1.73 16.76 28.19
CA ASP A 283 -1.00 16.97 26.92
C ASP A 283 -1.56 16.08 25.80
N THR A 284 -1.90 14.82 26.11
CA THR A 284 -2.53 13.90 25.17
C THR A 284 -3.93 14.38 24.81
N ALA A 285 -4.72 14.86 25.78
CA ALA A 285 -6.04 15.43 25.53
C ALA A 285 -5.97 16.65 24.59
N ALA A 286 -4.98 17.53 24.79
CA ALA A 286 -4.74 18.70 23.94
C ALA A 286 -4.33 18.29 22.51
N ALA A 287 -3.49 17.26 22.36
CA ALA A 287 -3.12 16.71 21.06
C ALA A 287 -4.31 16.09 20.32
N LEU A 288 -5.14 15.29 21.01
CA LEU A 288 -6.37 14.73 20.45
C LEU A 288 -7.36 15.83 20.05
N LEU A 289 -7.52 16.87 20.87
CA LEU A 289 -8.34 18.02 20.54
C LEU A 289 -7.82 18.75 19.29
N THR A 290 -6.50 18.94 19.20
CA THR A 290 -5.87 19.56 18.02
C THR A 290 -6.22 18.78 16.76
N MET A 291 -6.03 17.46 16.77
CA MET A 291 -6.33 16.60 15.62
C MET A 291 -7.82 16.60 15.25
N ALA A 292 -8.71 16.53 16.25
CA ALA A 292 -10.15 16.48 16.00
C ALA A 292 -10.69 17.81 15.47
N VAL A 293 -10.21 18.94 15.99
CA VAL A 293 -10.60 20.28 15.52
C VAL A 293 -10.02 20.56 14.14
N ASP A 294 -8.75 20.23 13.88
CA ASP A 294 -8.15 20.34 12.55
C ASP A 294 -8.96 19.53 11.50
N ALA A 295 -9.29 18.28 11.82
CA ALA A 295 -10.14 17.43 10.98
C ALA A 295 -11.53 18.04 10.73
N TYR A 296 -12.17 18.61 11.76
CA TYR A 296 -13.45 19.29 11.63
C TYR A 296 -13.37 20.51 10.70
N LEU A 297 -12.35 21.35 10.87
CA LEU A 297 -12.15 22.54 10.04
C LEU A 297 -11.88 22.16 8.58
N ALA A 298 -11.04 21.15 8.33
CA ALA A 298 -10.80 20.63 7.00
C ALA A 298 -12.09 20.11 6.35
N ALA A 299 -12.87 19.29 7.06
CA ALA A 299 -14.12 18.73 6.56
C ALA A 299 -15.18 19.82 6.26
N ALA A 300 -15.32 20.82 7.14
CA ALA A 300 -16.25 21.94 6.94
C ALA A 300 -15.81 22.85 5.78
N ALA A 301 -14.51 23.11 5.63
CA ALA A 301 -13.96 23.90 4.53
C ALA A 301 -14.18 23.24 3.17
N VAL A 302 -14.00 21.92 3.07
CA VAL A 302 -14.31 21.15 1.85
C VAL A 302 -15.81 21.15 1.56
N THR A 303 -16.64 20.94 2.58
CA THR A 303 -18.12 20.96 2.43
C THR A 303 -18.62 22.33 1.96
N SER A 304 -17.99 23.42 2.40
CA SER A 304 -18.29 24.79 1.93
C SER A 304 -17.82 25.08 0.49
N GLY A 305 -17.15 24.11 -0.15
CA GLY A 305 -16.59 24.27 -1.49
C GLY A 305 -15.47 25.30 -1.54
N ARG A 306 -14.67 25.44 -0.48
CA ARG A 306 -13.56 26.43 -0.43
C ARG A 306 -12.19 25.81 -0.60
N LEU A 307 -12.05 24.58 -0.14
CA LEU A 307 -10.83 23.79 -0.24
C LEU A 307 -11.16 22.45 -0.91
N SER A 308 -10.15 21.79 -1.46
CA SER A 308 -10.27 20.46 -2.02
C SER A 308 -9.07 19.60 -1.62
N TRP A 309 -9.25 18.28 -1.64
CA TRP A 309 -8.16 17.35 -1.41
C TRP A 309 -7.41 17.08 -2.72
N GLN A 310 -6.09 17.09 -2.66
CA GLN A 310 -5.19 16.79 -3.77
C GLN A 310 -4.24 15.64 -3.43
N LEU A 311 -4.01 14.78 -4.41
CA LEU A 311 -3.12 13.64 -4.28
C LEU A 311 -1.68 14.13 -4.25
N ASN A 312 -0.91 13.59 -3.32
CA ASN A 312 0.52 13.78 -3.24
C ASN A 312 1.21 12.42 -3.26
N TRP A 313 1.95 12.11 -4.34
CA TRP A 313 2.69 10.85 -4.44
C TRP A 313 3.92 10.82 -3.53
N GLY A 314 4.39 12.00 -3.10
CA GLY A 314 5.44 12.19 -2.11
C GLY A 314 4.99 12.04 -0.65
N GLY A 315 3.68 12.03 -0.36
CA GLY A 315 3.19 12.08 1.03
C GLY A 315 1.71 11.74 1.19
N ASP A 316 1.09 12.27 2.24
CA ASP A 316 -0.35 12.13 2.49
C ASP A 316 -1.16 13.03 1.57
N VAL A 317 -2.46 12.74 1.44
CA VAL A 317 -3.41 13.60 0.71
C VAL A 317 -3.40 15.00 1.34
N GLN A 318 -3.23 16.03 0.51
CA GLN A 318 -3.10 17.41 0.96
C GLN A 318 -4.40 18.18 0.78
N LEU A 319 -4.71 19.05 1.74
CA LEU A 319 -5.78 20.02 1.59
C LEU A 319 -5.22 21.25 0.87
N ILE A 320 -5.87 21.66 -0.22
CA ILE A 320 -5.42 22.79 -1.05
C ILE A 320 -6.52 23.83 -1.23
N ASP A 321 -6.12 25.08 -1.43
CA ASP A 321 -7.01 26.16 -1.86
C ASP A 321 -7.14 26.23 -3.40
N TYR A 322 -7.98 27.14 -3.88
CA TYR A 322 -8.18 27.37 -5.32
C TYR A 322 -6.95 27.88 -6.07
N ALA A 323 -5.96 28.42 -5.37
CA ALA A 323 -4.68 28.82 -5.94
C ALA A 323 -3.68 27.65 -5.99
N GLY A 324 -4.04 26.47 -5.47
CA GLY A 324 -3.18 25.30 -5.37
C GLY A 324 -2.20 25.35 -4.20
N SER A 325 -2.41 26.26 -3.24
CA SER A 325 -1.57 26.34 -2.05
C SER A 325 -2.03 25.33 -1.01
N VAL A 326 -1.08 24.64 -0.38
CA VAL A 326 -1.35 23.70 0.71
C VAL A 326 -1.83 24.45 1.95
N VAL A 327 -2.90 23.95 2.56
CA VAL A 327 -3.52 24.51 3.77
C VAL A 327 -3.45 23.46 4.88
N ASP A 328 -2.92 23.86 6.03
CA ASP A 328 -2.86 23.05 7.25
C ASP A 328 -3.33 23.92 8.42
N PHE A 329 -4.42 23.55 9.09
CA PHE A 329 -4.93 24.29 10.24
C PHE A 329 -4.30 23.84 11.56
N GLY A 330 -3.67 22.66 11.60
CA GLY A 330 -3.12 22.04 12.81
C GLY A 330 -2.21 22.97 13.64
N PRO A 331 -1.23 23.67 13.04
CA PRO A 331 -0.39 24.62 13.76
C PRO A 331 -1.18 25.77 14.40
N ALA A 332 -2.18 26.33 13.70
CA ALA A 332 -3.01 27.42 14.21
C ALA A 332 -3.99 26.94 15.29
N VAL A 333 -4.55 25.73 15.14
CA VAL A 333 -5.38 25.08 16.17
C VAL A 333 -4.56 24.80 17.44
N ARG A 334 -3.34 24.27 17.29
CA ARG A 334 -2.43 24.03 18.41
C ARG A 334 -2.13 25.33 19.16
N ALA A 335 -1.80 26.40 18.43
CA ALA A 335 -1.55 27.70 19.04
C ALA A 335 -2.80 28.26 19.78
N ALA A 336 -4.00 28.03 19.25
CA ALA A 336 -5.25 28.39 19.91
C ALA A 336 -5.46 27.61 21.22
N ILE A 337 -5.07 26.34 21.27
CA ILE A 337 -5.19 25.50 22.48
C ILE A 337 -4.14 25.85 23.52
N GLU A 338 -2.87 26.00 23.12
CA GLU A 338 -1.72 26.19 24.03
C GLU A 338 -1.59 27.64 24.53
N ASN A 339 -1.88 28.61 23.65
CA ASN A 339 -1.61 30.03 23.91
C ASN A 339 -2.89 30.89 23.92
N SER A 340 -4.07 30.27 23.79
CA SER A 340 -5.35 30.97 23.63
C SER A 340 -5.37 31.95 22.44
N ASP A 341 -4.54 31.70 21.41
CA ASP A 341 -4.49 32.53 20.20
C ASP A 341 -5.40 31.98 19.10
N VAL A 342 -6.67 32.38 19.16
CA VAL A 342 -7.66 32.08 18.10
C VAL A 342 -7.57 33.06 16.91
N ALA A 343 -6.82 34.16 17.03
CA ALA A 343 -6.77 35.21 16.01
C ALA A 343 -6.00 34.75 14.76
N ALA A 344 -4.91 33.99 14.96
CA ALA A 344 -4.17 33.37 13.88
C ALA A 344 -5.05 32.43 13.05
N LEU A 345 -5.83 31.58 13.73
CA LEU A 345 -6.76 30.64 13.09
C LEU A 345 -7.86 31.36 12.29
N ARG A 346 -8.49 32.38 12.88
CA ARG A 346 -9.50 33.21 12.19
C ARG A 346 -8.91 33.91 10.96
N THR A 347 -7.69 34.42 11.07
CA THR A 347 -6.98 35.06 9.95
C THR A 347 -6.72 34.07 8.83
N GLN A 348 -6.28 32.85 9.15
CA GLN A 348 -6.04 31.79 8.16
C GLN A 348 -7.34 31.40 7.44
N LEU A 349 -8.43 31.14 8.16
CA LEU A 349 -9.74 30.83 7.58
C LEU A 349 -10.26 31.96 6.69
N GLY A 350 -10.08 33.22 7.10
CA GLY A 350 -10.43 34.39 6.30
C GLY A 350 -9.65 34.50 4.99
N LYS A 351 -8.36 34.15 5.00
CA LYS A 351 -7.51 34.16 3.79
C LYS A 351 -7.97 33.14 2.75
N VAL A 352 -8.37 31.94 3.20
CA VAL A 352 -8.89 30.89 2.30
C VAL A 352 -10.39 31.05 1.99
N GLY A 353 -11.04 32.07 2.56
CA GLY A 353 -12.44 32.41 2.30
C GLY A 353 -13.44 31.40 2.85
N VAL A 354 -13.07 30.62 3.87
CA VAL A 354 -13.97 29.68 4.54
C VAL A 354 -14.91 30.47 5.47
N PRO A 355 -16.24 30.39 5.28
CA PRO A 355 -17.17 31.18 6.06
C PRO A 355 -17.35 30.58 7.47
N GLY A 356 -17.47 31.44 8.49
CA GLY A 356 -17.53 31.01 9.89
C GLY A 356 -18.82 30.29 10.30
N ASP A 357 -19.89 30.47 9.54
CA ASP A 357 -21.15 29.74 9.68
C ASP A 357 -21.17 28.38 8.98
N ALA A 358 -20.11 28.02 8.23
CA ALA A 358 -19.97 26.66 7.70
C ALA A 358 -19.86 25.64 8.84
N GLY A 359 -20.37 24.44 8.58
CA GLY A 359 -20.24 23.27 9.44
C GLY A 359 -20.18 22.01 8.59
N ILE A 360 -20.26 20.85 9.25
CA ILE A 360 -20.46 19.57 8.58
C ILE A 360 -21.91 19.12 8.83
N GLU A 361 -22.62 18.69 7.78
CA GLU A 361 -23.98 18.17 7.96
C GLU A 361 -23.95 16.81 8.67
N SER A 362 -24.92 16.56 9.56
CA SER A 362 -25.05 15.29 10.28
C SER A 362 -25.27 14.07 9.34
N SER A 363 -25.72 14.30 8.11
CA SER A 363 -25.93 13.29 7.05
C SER A 363 -24.62 12.72 6.51
N HIS A 364 -23.54 13.50 6.48
CA HIS A 364 -22.19 13.04 6.09
C HIS A 364 -21.49 12.21 7.18
N ALA A 365 -22.06 12.18 8.39
CA ALA A 365 -21.60 11.35 9.51
C ALA A 365 -22.24 9.94 9.55
N LEU A 366 -23.17 9.61 8.66
CA LEU A 366 -24.04 8.43 8.77
C LEU A 366 -23.92 7.38 7.66
N VAL A 367 -22.90 7.43 6.79
CA VAL A 367 -22.58 6.29 5.93
C VAL A 367 -21.38 5.57 6.52
N GLY A 368 -21.68 4.53 7.30
CA GLY A 368 -20.73 3.66 7.99
C GLY A 368 -20.03 2.66 7.08
#